data_AF-A0A849H491-F1
#
_entry.id   AF-A0A849H491-F1
#
_cell.length_a   1.000
_cell.length_b   1.000
_cell.length_c   1.000
_cell.angle_alpha   90.00
_cell.angle_beta   90.00
_cell.angle_gamma   90.00
#
_symmetry.space_group_name_H-M   'P 1'
#
loop_
_entity.id
_entity.type
_entity.pdbx_description
1 polymer ?
#
loop_
_entity_poly.entity_id
_entity_poly.type
_entity_poly.pdbx_seq_one_letter_code
_entity_poly.pdbx_strand_id
1 'polypeptide(L)'
;MDPRFSRLSVPLGETSDLRHILVTHCHPDHAGGLAELKKLTSARIYMHRRDALLVAAGRAMRRLLPTPGLLNRILYQVMIVPKPETVEPVKADVLVGNNDVLPIGGGISVIHTPGHTEGHVVFLAKKKKTAFLGDAAANLWGLRLMMAYEHLQQGVMSLQHLCRFDFEVACFGHGPAIPRGAGKQFRDRWGKGAPRAKSAPRAKGAPPTKRVAKPMRPPRGR
;
A
#
# COMPACT_ATOMS: atom_id res chain seq x y z
N MET A 1 -13.53 27.15 -3.14
CA MET A 1 -13.25 25.75 -3.52
C MET A 1 -12.17 25.74 -4.60
N ASP A 2 -11.14 24.91 -4.45
CA ASP A 2 -10.00 24.85 -5.38
C ASP A 2 -10.44 24.35 -6.77
N PRO A 3 -10.16 25.09 -7.86
CA PRO A 3 -10.59 24.77 -9.22
C PRO A 3 -10.02 23.44 -9.77
N ARG A 4 -9.07 22.79 -9.10
CA ARG A 4 -8.54 21.47 -9.51
C ARG A 4 -9.49 20.31 -9.22
N PHE A 5 -10.47 20.47 -8.32
CA PHE A 5 -11.50 19.46 -8.06
C PHE A 5 -12.70 19.54 -9.01
N SER A 6 -12.79 20.59 -9.83
CA SER A 6 -13.90 20.79 -10.79
C SER A 6 -13.95 19.79 -11.96
N ARG A 7 -12.96 18.88 -12.09
CA ARG A 7 -12.83 17.94 -13.22
C ARG A 7 -13.08 16.47 -12.88
N LEU A 8 -13.45 16.13 -11.64
CA LEU A 8 -13.98 14.81 -11.36
C LEU A 8 -15.45 14.82 -11.78
N SER A 9 -15.75 14.44 -13.02
CA SER A 9 -17.12 14.29 -13.56
C SER A 9 -17.90 13.13 -12.95
N VAL A 10 -17.36 12.50 -11.92
CA VAL A 10 -17.99 11.41 -11.17
C VAL A 10 -18.33 11.97 -9.78
N PRO A 11 -19.61 12.04 -9.40
CA PRO A 11 -19.99 12.34 -8.03
C PRO A 11 -19.27 11.37 -7.09
N LEU A 12 -18.52 11.88 -6.12
CA LEU A 12 -17.72 11.07 -5.19
C LEU A 12 -18.57 10.43 -4.07
N GLY A 13 -19.90 10.58 -4.12
CA GLY A 13 -20.84 10.14 -3.09
C GLY A 13 -20.89 11.11 -1.90
N GLU A 14 -21.73 10.77 -0.93
CA GLU A 14 -21.81 11.48 0.35
C GLU A 14 -20.77 10.94 1.33
N THR A 15 -20.37 11.73 2.34
CA THR A 15 -19.41 11.29 3.37
C THR A 15 -19.86 10.00 4.07
N SER A 16 -21.18 9.79 4.21
CA SER A 16 -21.79 8.57 4.75
C SER A 16 -21.52 7.30 3.93
N ASP A 17 -21.19 7.45 2.64
CA ASP A 17 -20.91 6.33 1.74
C ASP A 17 -19.50 5.77 1.92
N LEU A 18 -18.63 6.48 2.65
CA LEU A 18 -17.26 6.04 2.89
C LEU A 18 -17.22 4.83 3.85
N ARG A 19 -16.87 3.66 3.33
CA ARG A 19 -16.80 2.41 4.13
C ARG A 19 -15.38 1.92 4.42
N HIS A 20 -14.39 2.31 3.62
CA HIS A 20 -13.03 1.79 3.71
C HIS A 20 -12.00 2.90 3.43
N ILE A 21 -11.02 3.02 4.31
CA ILE A 21 -9.88 3.92 4.16
C ILE A 21 -8.62 3.06 4.14
N LEU A 22 -7.94 3.01 2.99
CA LEU A 22 -6.74 2.21 2.78
C LEU A 22 -5.53 3.14 2.86
N VAL A 23 -4.72 2.98 3.91
CA VAL A 23 -3.61 3.87 4.21
C VAL A 23 -2.31 3.23 3.75
N THR A 24 -1.57 3.93 2.89
CA THR A 24 -0.30 3.43 2.35
C THR A 24 0.82 3.48 3.39
N HIS A 25 0.93 4.55 4.17
CA HIS A 25 1.94 4.72 5.22
C HIS A 25 1.58 5.83 6.24
N CYS A 26 2.42 6.04 7.25
CA CYS A 26 2.13 6.91 8.39
C CYS A 26 2.34 8.42 8.20
N HIS A 27 2.93 8.90 7.10
CA HIS A 27 3.27 10.32 7.00
C HIS A 27 2.04 11.23 7.08
N PRO A 28 2.18 12.46 7.60
CA PRO A 28 1.04 13.33 7.92
C PRO A 28 0.13 13.64 6.73
N ASP A 29 0.67 13.73 5.52
CA ASP A 29 -0.09 13.95 4.29
C ASP A 29 -0.86 12.71 3.79
N HIS A 30 -0.63 11.55 4.41
CA HIS A 30 -1.35 10.31 4.15
C HIS A 30 -2.25 9.88 5.34
N ALA A 31 -1.83 10.16 6.57
CA ALA A 31 -2.50 9.71 7.79
C ALA A 31 -3.11 10.84 8.64
N GLY A 32 -2.81 12.11 8.35
CA GLY A 32 -3.19 13.25 9.19
C GLY A 32 -4.69 13.49 9.30
N GLY A 33 -5.46 13.15 8.26
CA GLY A 33 -6.92 13.27 8.27
C GLY A 33 -7.67 12.10 8.91
N LEU A 34 -6.98 11.05 9.36
CA LEU A 34 -7.64 9.80 9.77
C LEU A 34 -8.49 9.96 11.02
N ALA A 35 -8.04 10.73 12.01
CA ALA A 35 -8.80 10.93 13.25
C ALA A 35 -10.12 11.68 12.99
N GLU A 36 -10.09 12.70 12.13
CA GLU A 36 -11.28 13.44 11.71
C GLU A 36 -12.22 12.55 10.90
N LEU A 37 -11.71 11.84 9.88
CA LEU A 37 -12.52 10.92 9.08
C LEU A 37 -13.17 9.81 9.92
N LYS A 38 -12.50 9.34 10.98
CA LYS A 38 -13.07 8.34 11.90
C LYS A 38 -14.22 8.89 12.75
N LYS A 39 -14.23 10.18 13.05
CA LYS A 39 -15.35 10.85 13.75
C LYS A 39 -16.54 11.06 12.83
N LEU A 40 -16.28 11.33 11.54
CA LEU A 40 -17.30 11.67 10.56
C LEU A 40 -17.90 10.47 9.83
N THR A 41 -17.26 9.30 9.88
CA THR A 41 -17.65 8.13 9.08
C THR A 41 -17.62 6.84 9.88
N SER A 42 -18.32 5.83 9.36
CA SER A 42 -18.21 4.44 9.84
C SER A 42 -17.14 3.64 9.09
N ALA A 43 -16.22 4.33 8.40
CA ALA A 43 -15.23 3.69 7.55
C ALA A 43 -14.20 2.91 8.38
N ARG A 44 -13.87 1.69 7.90
CA ARG A 44 -12.77 0.92 8.47
C ARG A 44 -11.43 1.41 7.94
N ILE A 45 -10.49 1.69 8.82
CA ILE A 45 -9.12 2.07 8.50
C ILE A 45 -8.24 0.82 8.38
N TYR A 46 -7.59 0.65 7.23
CA TYR A 46 -6.65 -0.42 6.93
C TYR A 46 -5.25 0.15 6.87
N MET A 47 -4.32 -0.39 7.65
CA MET A 47 -2.95 0.11 7.70
C MET A 47 -1.97 -0.99 8.08
N HIS A 48 -0.74 -0.91 7.58
CA HIS A 48 0.29 -1.87 7.97
C HIS A 48 0.68 -1.74 9.44
N ARG A 49 0.86 -2.87 10.13
CA ARG A 49 1.10 -2.91 11.59
C ARG A 49 2.22 -1.98 12.07
N ARG A 50 3.34 -1.92 11.35
CA ARG A 50 4.50 -1.10 11.75
C ARG A 50 4.17 0.39 11.85
N ASP A 51 3.36 0.88 10.93
CA ASP A 51 3.00 2.30 10.86
C ASP A 51 1.72 2.59 11.65
N ALA A 52 0.79 1.64 11.72
CA ALA A 52 -0.41 1.74 12.56
C ALA A 52 -0.06 1.92 14.05
N LEU A 53 0.98 1.25 14.55
CA LEU A 53 1.47 1.43 15.91
C LEU A 53 2.02 2.84 16.16
N LEU A 54 2.65 3.45 15.15
CA LEU A 54 3.20 4.79 15.24
C LEU A 54 2.08 5.84 15.28
N VAL A 55 1.12 5.72 14.36
CA VAL A 55 -0.05 6.62 14.28
C VAL A 55 -0.93 6.51 15.52
N ALA A 56 -1.12 5.30 16.07
CA ALA A 56 -1.85 5.11 17.32
C ALA A 56 -1.19 5.81 18.52
N ALA A 57 0.12 6.09 18.44
CA ALA A 57 0.88 6.85 19.43
C ALA A 57 0.99 8.35 19.10
N GLY A 58 0.24 8.85 18.10
CA GLY A 58 0.28 10.26 17.68
C GLY A 58 1.52 10.66 16.87
N ARG A 59 2.31 9.69 16.43
CA ARG A 59 3.53 9.91 15.65
C ARG A 59 3.28 9.54 14.20
N ALA A 60 3.90 10.28 13.29
CA ALA A 60 3.74 10.08 11.85
C ALA A 60 5.07 9.96 11.11
N MET A 61 6.19 10.23 11.77
CA MET A 61 7.52 10.21 11.17
C MET A 61 8.48 9.36 12.00
N ARG A 62 9.34 8.61 11.30
CA ARG A 62 10.64 8.18 11.84
C ARG A 62 11.73 8.99 11.14
N ARG A 63 12.98 8.72 11.50
CA ARG A 63 14.12 9.38 10.88
C ARG A 63 14.15 9.08 9.37
N LEU A 64 13.94 10.13 8.58
CA LEU A 64 14.15 10.10 7.13
C LEU A 64 15.57 10.57 6.80
N LEU A 65 16.11 10.04 5.71
CA LEU A 65 17.33 10.51 5.09
C LEU A 65 17.03 10.91 3.64
N PRO A 66 17.61 12.02 3.15
CA PRO A 66 17.43 12.43 1.77
C PRO A 66 18.04 11.40 0.82
N THR A 67 17.37 11.18 -0.30
CA THR A 67 17.95 10.48 -1.45
C THR A 67 19.19 11.24 -1.94
N PRO A 68 20.28 10.57 -2.36
CA PRO A 68 21.49 11.22 -2.83
C PRO A 68 21.25 12.30 -3.90
N GLY A 69 22.10 13.33 -3.88
CA GLY A 69 22.07 14.46 -4.83
C GLY A 69 21.90 15.80 -4.12
N LEU A 70 22.63 16.81 -4.58
CA LEU A 70 22.63 18.15 -3.97
C LEU A 70 21.24 18.78 -3.95
N LEU A 71 20.52 18.71 -5.07
CA LEU A 71 19.16 19.21 -5.18
C LEU A 71 18.21 18.53 -4.18
N ASN A 72 18.29 17.20 -4.04
CA ASN A 72 17.46 16.44 -3.09
C ASN A 72 17.76 16.83 -1.65
N ARG A 73 19.03 17.10 -1.30
CA ARG A 73 19.41 17.56 0.04
C ARG A 73 18.85 18.95 0.33
N ILE A 74 18.88 19.87 -0.64
CA ILE A 74 18.29 21.21 -0.50
C ILE A 74 16.78 21.09 -0.32
N LEU A 75 16.11 20.34 -1.20
CA LEU A 75 14.66 20.15 -1.12
C LEU A 75 14.23 19.46 0.17
N TYR A 76 15.00 18.49 0.67
CA TYR A 76 14.77 17.86 1.97
C TYR A 76 14.76 18.88 3.12
N GLN A 77 15.75 19.77 3.17
CA GLN A 77 15.84 20.78 4.22
C GLN A 77 14.68 21.78 4.20
N VAL A 78 14.19 22.15 3.01
CA VAL A 78 13.14 23.17 2.89
C VAL A 78 11.72 22.59 2.87
N MET A 79 11.54 21.33 2.46
CA MET A 79 10.22 20.72 2.29
C MET A 79 9.87 19.65 3.31
N ILE A 80 10.86 18.96 3.89
CA ILE A 80 10.64 17.82 4.79
C ILE A 80 10.93 18.20 6.24
N VAL A 81 12.09 18.80 6.53
CA VAL A 81 12.46 19.19 7.91
C VAL A 81 11.44 20.09 8.61
N PRO A 82 10.77 21.05 7.95
CA PRO A 82 9.77 21.90 8.61
C PRO A 82 8.42 21.21 8.86
N LYS A 83 8.22 19.98 8.38
CA LYS A 83 6.93 19.30 8.45
C LYS A 83 6.68 18.74 9.85
N PRO A 84 5.41 18.70 10.29
CA PRO A 84 5.06 18.09 11.56
C PRO A 84 5.42 16.61 11.56
N GLU A 85 5.95 16.12 12.68
CA GLU A 85 6.27 14.69 12.86
C GLU A 85 5.14 13.91 13.55
N THR A 86 4.04 14.59 13.84
CA THR A 86 2.93 14.10 14.66
C THR A 86 1.61 14.25 13.93
N VAL A 87 0.65 13.40 14.30
CA VAL A 87 -0.75 13.43 13.86
C VAL A 87 -1.67 13.21 15.05
N GLU A 88 -2.95 13.53 14.93
CA GLU A 88 -3.92 13.16 15.96
C GLU A 88 -3.96 11.62 16.10
N PRO A 89 -3.77 11.06 17.31
CA PRO A 89 -3.69 9.62 17.50
C PRO A 89 -4.96 8.90 17.05
N VAL A 90 -4.78 7.85 16.26
CA VAL A 90 -5.91 7.01 15.81
C VAL A 90 -5.47 5.57 15.60
N LYS A 91 -6.31 4.63 16.04
CA LYS A 91 -6.09 3.20 15.81
C LYS A 91 -6.67 2.79 14.46
N ALA A 92 -5.87 2.08 13.67
CA ALA A 92 -6.37 1.33 12.52
C ALA A 92 -7.32 0.22 12.99
N ASP A 93 -8.38 -0.01 12.24
CA ASP A 93 -9.38 -1.05 12.54
C ASP A 93 -8.95 -2.42 12.01
N VAL A 94 -8.18 -2.43 10.93
CA VAL A 94 -7.64 -3.64 10.32
C VAL A 94 -6.14 -3.46 10.06
N LEU A 95 -5.35 -4.35 10.65
CA LEU A 95 -3.92 -4.43 10.36
C LEU A 95 -3.72 -5.29 9.11
N VAL A 96 -2.97 -4.76 8.14
CA VAL A 96 -2.65 -5.47 6.90
C VAL A 96 -1.16 -5.81 6.82
N GLY A 97 -0.83 -6.85 6.08
CA GLY A 97 0.51 -7.36 5.83
C GLY A 97 0.74 -7.71 4.37
N ASN A 98 1.95 -8.19 4.07
CA ASN A 98 2.29 -8.61 2.72
C ASN A 98 1.45 -9.82 2.28
N ASN A 99 0.98 -9.80 1.03
CA ASN A 99 0.16 -10.82 0.39
C ASN A 99 -1.28 -10.95 0.91
N ASP A 100 -1.72 -10.08 1.83
CA ASP A 100 -3.14 -10.03 2.19
C ASP A 100 -4.00 -9.69 0.98
N VAL A 101 -5.22 -10.21 0.96
CA VAL A 101 -6.24 -9.86 -0.04
C VAL A 101 -7.46 -9.32 0.67
N LEU A 102 -7.71 -8.04 0.51
CA LEU A 102 -8.87 -7.38 1.09
C LEU A 102 -10.13 -7.72 0.28
N PRO A 103 -11.22 -8.17 0.90
CA PRO A 103 -12.46 -8.58 0.22
C PRO A 103 -13.32 -7.37 -0.19
N ILE A 104 -12.69 -6.36 -0.78
CA ILE A 104 -13.29 -5.09 -1.21
C ILE A 104 -12.92 -4.84 -2.68
N GLY A 105 -13.78 -4.15 -3.44
CA GLY A 105 -13.51 -3.83 -4.85
C GLY A 105 -13.24 -5.05 -5.75
N GLY A 106 -13.75 -6.22 -5.40
CA GLY A 106 -13.50 -7.47 -6.12
C GLY A 106 -12.14 -8.13 -5.84
N GLY A 107 -11.44 -7.71 -4.79
CA GLY A 107 -10.17 -8.25 -4.32
C GLY A 107 -9.01 -7.28 -4.52
N ILE A 108 -8.54 -6.64 -3.45
CA ILE A 108 -7.37 -5.77 -3.45
C ILE A 108 -6.21 -6.50 -2.78
N SER A 109 -5.11 -6.71 -3.50
CA SER A 109 -3.90 -7.30 -2.92
C SER A 109 -3.05 -6.24 -2.24
N VAL A 110 -2.55 -6.56 -1.05
CA VAL A 110 -1.63 -5.73 -0.29
C VAL A 110 -0.21 -6.23 -0.57
N ILE A 111 0.65 -5.31 -1.00
CA ILE A 111 2.07 -5.59 -1.26
C ILE A 111 2.87 -4.74 -0.29
N HIS A 112 3.62 -5.38 0.61
CA HIS A 112 4.50 -4.64 1.52
C HIS A 112 5.72 -4.14 0.75
N THR A 113 5.96 -2.83 0.82
CA THR A 113 7.01 -2.14 0.08
C THR A 113 7.79 -1.23 1.02
N PRO A 114 8.48 -1.78 2.04
CA PRO A 114 9.18 -1.00 3.03
C PRO A 114 10.31 -0.17 2.40
N GLY A 115 10.70 0.88 3.10
CA GLY A 115 11.85 1.72 2.76
C GLY A 115 11.52 3.19 2.80
N HIS A 116 10.42 3.63 2.16
CA HIS A 116 9.95 5.02 2.32
C HIS A 116 9.51 5.23 3.78
N THR A 117 8.65 4.33 4.26
CA THR A 117 8.50 4.00 5.67
C THR A 117 8.65 2.50 5.88
N GLU A 118 8.91 2.07 7.12
CA GLU A 118 8.91 0.67 7.52
C GLU A 118 7.58 -0.05 7.25
N GLY A 119 6.45 0.65 7.36
CA GLY A 119 5.12 0.11 7.13
C GLY A 119 4.51 0.39 5.76
N HIS A 120 5.27 0.95 4.81
CA HIS A 120 4.69 1.33 3.53
C HIS A 120 4.11 0.13 2.76
N VAL A 121 2.88 0.25 2.27
CA VAL A 121 2.20 -0.75 1.42
C VAL A 121 1.68 -0.15 0.13
N VAL A 122 1.63 -0.99 -0.90
CA VAL A 122 0.94 -0.73 -2.17
C VAL A 122 -0.34 -1.56 -2.21
N PHE A 123 -1.42 -0.95 -2.68
CA PHE A 123 -2.69 -1.64 -2.91
C PHE A 123 -2.87 -1.90 -4.41
N LEU A 124 -2.97 -3.17 -4.79
CA LEU A 124 -3.13 -3.59 -6.18
C LEU A 124 -4.54 -4.14 -6.41
N ALA A 125 -5.37 -3.38 -7.12
CA ALA A 125 -6.65 -3.83 -7.63
C ALA A 125 -6.44 -4.71 -8.87
N LYS A 126 -6.12 -5.99 -8.66
CA LYS A 126 -5.67 -6.93 -9.70
C LYS A 126 -6.61 -6.99 -10.91
N LYS A 127 -7.93 -7.06 -10.70
CA LYS A 127 -8.93 -7.11 -11.79
C LYS A 127 -8.91 -5.85 -12.67
N LYS A 128 -8.57 -4.70 -12.10
CA LYS A 128 -8.48 -3.41 -12.81
C LYS A 128 -7.06 -3.10 -13.28
N LYS A 129 -6.06 -3.91 -12.89
CA LYS A 129 -4.63 -3.66 -13.12
C LYS A 129 -4.21 -2.25 -12.67
N THR A 130 -4.76 -1.78 -11.55
CA THR A 130 -4.47 -0.47 -10.97
C THR A 130 -3.70 -0.63 -9.67
N ALA A 131 -2.50 -0.05 -9.60
CA ALA A 131 -1.70 0.04 -8.39
C ALA A 131 -1.83 1.42 -7.74
N PHE A 132 -2.25 1.47 -6.49
CA PHE A 132 -2.16 2.66 -5.63
C PHE A 132 -0.84 2.58 -4.88
N LEU A 133 0.15 3.30 -5.40
CA LEU A 133 1.55 3.18 -5.01
C LEU A 133 1.92 3.98 -3.77
N GLY A 134 1.12 4.98 -3.40
CA GLY A 134 1.56 5.97 -2.41
C GLY A 134 2.92 6.52 -2.80
N ASP A 135 3.86 6.39 -1.87
CA ASP A 135 5.21 6.95 -1.96
C ASP A 135 6.28 5.86 -2.08
N ALA A 136 5.92 4.69 -2.60
CA ALA A 136 6.92 3.73 -3.07
C ALA A 136 7.83 4.39 -4.14
N ALA A 137 7.24 5.20 -5.02
CA ALA A 137 7.89 6.06 -6.01
C ALA A 137 7.11 7.38 -6.16
N ALA A 138 7.71 8.36 -6.83
CA ALA A 138 7.04 9.58 -7.27
C ALA A 138 6.92 9.64 -8.80
N ASN A 139 5.94 10.38 -9.30
CA ASN A 139 5.85 10.76 -10.71
C ASN A 139 5.78 12.27 -10.93
N LEU A 140 6.35 13.06 -10.02
CA LEU A 140 6.62 14.47 -10.26
C LEU A 140 7.69 14.56 -11.36
N TRP A 141 7.70 15.47 -12.34
CA TRP A 141 8.73 15.57 -13.41
C TRP A 141 9.18 14.23 -14.08
N GLY A 142 8.33 13.19 -14.09
CA GLY A 142 8.65 11.82 -14.54
C GLY A 142 8.97 10.82 -13.41
N LEU A 143 8.83 9.53 -13.73
CA LEU A 143 8.93 8.43 -12.77
C LEU A 143 10.30 8.37 -12.08
N ARG A 144 10.32 8.46 -10.74
CA ARG A 144 11.56 8.50 -9.94
C ARG A 144 11.40 7.99 -8.51
N LEU A 145 12.53 7.96 -7.80
CA LEU A 145 12.57 7.73 -6.36
C LEU A 145 11.95 8.91 -5.61
N MET A 146 11.41 8.65 -4.41
CA MET A 146 11.05 9.68 -3.46
C MET A 146 12.25 10.51 -3.03
N MET A 147 11.99 11.68 -2.48
CA MET A 147 13.03 12.62 -2.07
C MET A 147 13.73 12.18 -0.77
N ALA A 148 13.06 11.38 0.05
CA ALA A 148 13.57 10.86 1.31
C ALA A 148 13.01 9.48 1.64
N TYR A 149 13.77 8.73 2.44
CA TYR A 149 13.47 7.36 2.85
C TYR A 149 13.91 7.13 4.29
N GLU A 150 13.18 6.30 5.05
CA GLU A 150 13.71 5.72 6.29
C GLU A 150 14.89 4.78 5.98
N HIS A 151 14.79 4.03 4.87
CA HIS A 151 15.85 3.17 4.38
C HIS A 151 15.84 3.09 2.84
N LEU A 152 16.77 3.81 2.19
CA LEU A 152 16.81 3.94 0.73
C LEU A 152 17.01 2.60 0.00
N GLN A 153 18.00 1.80 0.40
CA GLN A 153 18.28 0.52 -0.29
C GLN A 153 17.08 -0.43 -0.21
N GLN A 154 16.40 -0.49 0.94
CA GLN A 154 15.18 -1.25 1.11
C GLN A 154 14.06 -0.72 0.19
N GLY A 155 13.94 0.60 0.04
CA GLY A 155 12.98 1.23 -0.89
C GLY A 155 13.25 0.85 -2.35
N VAL A 156 14.52 0.83 -2.77
CA VAL A 156 14.92 0.37 -4.11
C VAL A 156 14.59 -1.11 -4.30
N MET A 157 14.84 -1.96 -3.30
CA MET A 157 14.45 -3.38 -3.35
C MET A 157 12.93 -3.56 -3.46
N SER A 158 12.15 -2.70 -2.80
CA SER A 158 10.69 -2.69 -2.91
C SER A 158 10.22 -2.31 -4.32
N LEU A 159 10.87 -1.34 -4.97
CA LEU A 159 10.59 -0.99 -6.37
C LEU A 159 10.94 -2.12 -7.35
N GLN A 160 12.06 -2.80 -7.11
CA GLN A 160 12.42 -4.02 -7.84
C GLN A 160 11.41 -5.14 -7.61
N HIS A 161 10.88 -5.27 -6.39
CA HIS A 161 9.83 -6.23 -6.09
C HIS A 161 8.53 -5.92 -6.84
N LEU A 162 8.12 -4.65 -6.91
CA LEU A 162 6.95 -4.20 -7.66
C LEU A 162 7.03 -4.52 -9.15
N CYS A 163 8.23 -4.61 -9.74
CA CYS A 163 8.43 -4.99 -11.14
C CYS A 163 7.90 -6.41 -11.49
N ARG A 164 7.64 -7.24 -10.48
CA ARG A 164 7.07 -8.61 -10.64
C ARG A 164 5.55 -8.63 -10.79
N PHE A 165 4.88 -7.52 -10.50
CA PHE A 165 3.43 -7.44 -10.55
C PHE A 165 2.97 -6.86 -11.88
N ASP A 166 1.82 -7.33 -12.35
CA ASP A 166 1.18 -6.82 -13.55
C ASP A 166 0.17 -5.72 -13.18
N PHE A 167 0.52 -4.48 -13.53
CA PHE A 167 -0.36 -3.32 -13.42
C PHE A 167 -0.16 -2.41 -14.64
N GLU A 168 -1.28 -1.90 -15.14
CA GLU A 168 -1.37 -1.02 -16.31
C GLU A 168 -1.40 0.44 -15.87
N VAL A 169 -2.09 0.71 -14.76
CA VAL A 169 -2.26 2.03 -14.16
C VAL A 169 -1.47 2.11 -12.85
N ALA A 170 -0.80 3.24 -12.62
CA ALA A 170 -0.15 3.56 -11.36
C ALA A 170 -0.60 4.93 -10.83
N CYS A 171 -1.14 4.95 -9.61
CA CYS A 171 -1.53 6.15 -8.88
C CYS A 171 -0.51 6.43 -7.78
N PHE A 172 0.03 7.64 -7.72
CA PHE A 172 1.10 8.04 -6.81
C PHE A 172 0.54 8.94 -5.69
N GLY A 173 1.23 9.00 -4.55
CA GLY A 173 0.98 10.04 -3.54
C GLY A 173 1.36 11.43 -4.08
N HIS A 174 2.47 11.49 -4.83
CA HIS A 174 2.96 12.73 -5.45
C HIS A 174 3.23 12.62 -6.96
N GLY A 175 2.59 13.51 -7.70
CA GLY A 175 2.66 13.59 -9.16
C GLY A 175 1.47 12.92 -9.86
N PRO A 176 1.30 13.14 -11.18
CA PRO A 176 0.19 12.57 -11.94
C PRO A 176 0.24 11.05 -11.98
N ALA A 177 -0.94 10.42 -12.10
CA ALA A 177 -1.03 9.00 -12.39
C ALA A 177 -0.42 8.66 -13.75
N ILE A 178 0.09 7.43 -13.90
CA ILE A 178 0.40 6.85 -15.20
C ILE A 178 -0.81 6.02 -15.61
N PRO A 179 -1.60 6.44 -16.62
CA PRO A 179 -2.86 5.79 -16.96
C PRO A 179 -2.69 4.51 -17.79
N ARG A 180 -1.52 4.28 -18.40
CA ARG A 180 -1.23 3.12 -19.25
C ARG A 180 0.26 2.77 -19.22
N GLY A 181 0.58 1.48 -19.40
CA GLY A 181 1.94 0.97 -19.49
C GLY A 181 2.80 1.13 -18.22
N ALA A 182 2.19 1.37 -17.06
CA ALA A 182 2.93 1.67 -15.83
C ALA A 182 3.89 0.54 -15.44
N GLY A 183 3.46 -0.72 -15.49
CA GLY A 183 4.31 -1.87 -15.19
C GLY A 183 5.53 -1.98 -16.12
N LYS A 184 5.40 -1.59 -17.39
CA LYS A 184 6.54 -1.53 -18.33
C LYS A 184 7.54 -0.46 -17.89
N GLN A 185 7.07 0.75 -17.59
CA GLN A 185 7.94 1.84 -17.16
C GLN A 185 8.68 1.50 -15.86
N PHE A 186 8.03 0.81 -14.91
CA PHE A 186 8.67 0.29 -13.70
C PHE A 186 9.79 -0.70 -14.03
N ARG A 187 9.53 -1.67 -14.92
CA ARG A 187 10.54 -2.65 -15.35
C ARG A 187 11.70 -2.01 -16.10
N ASP A 188 11.43 -1.04 -16.97
CA ASP A 188 12.47 -0.32 -17.70
C ASP A 188 13.41 0.44 -16.74
N ARG A 189 12.83 1.02 -15.68
CA ARG A 189 13.57 1.83 -14.71
C ARG A 189 14.27 1.02 -13.61
N TRP A 190 13.60 0.02 -13.05
CA TRP A 190 14.06 -0.72 -11.86
C TRP A 190 14.20 -2.23 -12.08
N GLY A 191 13.81 -2.76 -13.25
CA GLY A 191 13.87 -4.20 -13.52
C GLY A 191 15.29 -4.75 -13.65
N LYS A 192 16.28 -3.92 -14.01
CA LYS A 192 17.69 -4.31 -14.02
C LYS A 192 18.19 -4.40 -12.57
N GLY A 193 18.21 -5.63 -12.03
CA GLY A 193 18.59 -5.94 -10.64
C GLY A 193 17.54 -6.73 -9.84
N ALA A 194 16.32 -6.89 -10.37
CA ALA A 194 15.30 -7.71 -9.72
C ALA A 194 15.59 -9.22 -9.95
N PRO A 195 15.62 -10.08 -8.91
CA PRO A 195 15.70 -11.52 -9.11
C PRO A 195 14.48 -11.98 -9.92
N ARG A 196 14.69 -12.70 -11.04
CA ARG A 196 13.58 -13.31 -11.79
C ARG A 196 12.75 -14.16 -10.83
N ALA A 197 11.44 -13.92 -10.78
CA ALA A 197 10.55 -14.79 -10.03
C ALA A 197 10.62 -16.19 -10.66
N LYS A 198 11.01 -17.22 -9.89
CA LYS A 198 10.66 -18.59 -10.26
C LYS A 198 9.13 -18.64 -10.23
N SER A 199 8.52 -19.07 -11.33
CA SER A 199 7.10 -19.37 -11.36
C SER A 199 6.75 -20.21 -10.13
N ALA A 200 5.72 -19.82 -9.38
CA ALA A 200 5.24 -20.63 -8.26
C ALA A 200 5.03 -22.08 -8.75
N PRO A 201 5.47 -23.09 -7.99
CA PRO A 201 5.16 -24.47 -8.37
C PRO A 201 3.63 -24.58 -8.44
N ARG A 202 3.12 -25.12 -9.55
CA ARG A 202 1.73 -25.61 -9.59
C ARG A 202 1.50 -26.44 -8.34
N ALA A 203 0.48 -26.10 -7.55
CA ALA A 203 0.08 -26.89 -6.41
C ALA A 203 -0.11 -28.34 -6.89
N LYS A 204 0.76 -29.24 -6.43
CA LYS A 204 0.53 -30.69 -6.57
C LYS A 204 -0.70 -30.99 -5.73
N GLY A 205 -1.71 -31.59 -6.36
CA GLY A 205 -3.00 -31.89 -5.75
C GLY A 205 -2.83 -32.56 -4.38
N ALA A 206 -3.64 -32.12 -3.43
CA ALA A 206 -3.73 -32.77 -2.12
C ALA A 206 -4.07 -34.25 -2.30
N PRO A 207 -3.46 -35.16 -1.52
CA PRO A 207 -3.84 -36.57 -1.55
C PRO A 207 -5.28 -36.72 -1.01
N PRO A 208 -6.06 -37.69 -1.53
CA PRO A 208 -7.44 -37.88 -1.10
C PRO A 208 -7.48 -38.22 0.39
N THR A 209 -8.35 -37.53 1.11
CA THR A 209 -8.61 -37.78 2.53
C THR A 209 -9.14 -39.20 2.72
N LYS A 210 -8.49 -39.97 3.60
CA LYS A 210 -8.95 -41.30 4.00
C LYS A 210 -10.36 -41.18 4.58
N ARG A 211 -11.31 -41.94 4.01
CA ARG A 211 -12.67 -42.10 4.55
C ARG A 211 -12.58 -42.56 6.00
N VAL A 212 -13.15 -41.78 6.92
CA VAL A 212 -13.42 -42.19 8.29
C VAL A 212 -14.49 -43.28 8.24
N ALA A 213 -14.18 -44.46 8.78
CA ALA A 213 -15.12 -45.57 8.90
C ALA A 213 -16.28 -45.17 9.83
N LYS A 214 -17.52 -45.44 9.41
CA LYS A 214 -18.72 -45.26 10.25
C LYS A 214 -18.68 -46.24 11.43
N PRO A 215 -19.10 -45.82 12.64
CA PRO A 215 -19.19 -46.74 13.77
C PRO A 215 -20.28 -47.79 13.56
N MET A 216 -19.95 -49.02 13.94
CA MET A 216 -20.78 -50.22 13.87
C MET A 216 -21.95 -50.12 14.85
N ARG A 217 -23.18 -50.44 14.41
CA ARG A 217 -24.35 -50.53 15.31
C ARG A 217 -24.25 -51.78 16.20
N PRO A 218 -24.72 -51.73 17.46
CA PRO A 218 -24.73 -52.89 18.34
C PRO A 218 -25.80 -53.90 17.93
N PRO A 219 -25.62 -55.20 18.27
CA PRO A 219 -26.56 -56.25 17.90
C PRO A 219 -27.86 -56.13 18.71
N ARG A 220 -28.99 -56.40 18.04
CA ARG A 220 -30.30 -56.54 18.68
C ARG A 220 -30.37 -57.92 19.34
N GLY A 221 -30.49 -57.95 20.66
CA GLY A 221 -30.85 -59.15 21.41
C GLY A 221 -32.33 -59.46 21.26
N ARG A 222 -32.64 -60.77 21.22
CA ARG A 222 -33.98 -61.35 21.33
C ARG A 222 -34.43 -61.36 22.78
#